data_AF-A0A497CNC8-F1
#
_entry.id   AF-A0A497CNC8-F1
#
_cell.length_a   1.000
_cell.length_b   1.000
_cell.length_c   1.000
_cell.angle_alpha   90.00
_cell.angle_beta   90.00
_cell.angle_gamma   90.00
#
_symmetry.space_group_name_H-M   'P 1'
#
loop_
_entity.id
_entity.type
_entity.pdbx_description
1 polymer ?
#
loop_
_entity_poly.entity_id
_entity_poly.type
_entity_poly.pdbx_seq_one_letter_code
_entity_poly.pdbx_strand_id
1 'polypeptide(L)'
;MDKGRLKEIMFDQKDVFNSKKHLVGRDIDIEKYIASRQVIIISGIRRCGKSSLLFLIKQEMNLDDSEYCYFNFDDERIIADISILEK
;
A
#
# COMPACT_ATOMS: atom_id res chain seq x y z
N MET A 1 7.52 11.14 16.52
CA MET A 1 7.28 11.84 15.23
C MET A 1 6.02 12.70 15.36
N ASP A 2 6.04 13.92 14.83
CA ASP A 2 4.83 14.78 14.80
C ASP A 2 3.75 14.20 13.88
N LYS A 3 2.48 14.30 14.29
CA LYS A 3 1.33 13.77 13.53
C LYS A 3 1.17 14.50 12.19
N GLY A 4 1.48 15.80 12.13
CA GLY A 4 1.43 16.58 10.89
C GLY A 4 2.44 16.04 9.88
N ARG A 5 3.68 15.82 10.33
CA ARG A 5 4.74 15.25 9.48
C ARG A 5 4.40 13.86 8.93
N LEU A 6 3.80 13.00 9.76
CA LEU A 6 3.37 11.67 9.29
C LEU A 6 2.32 11.78 8.18
N LYS A 7 1.35 12.69 8.32
CA LYS A 7 0.33 12.90 7.28
C LYS A 7 0.94 13.36 5.96
N GLU A 8 1.87 14.31 5.98
CA GLU A 8 2.61 14.73 4.78
C GLU A 8 3.27 13.52 4.11
N ILE A 9 4.01 12.71 4.87
CA ILE A 9 4.69 11.53 4.34
C ILE A 9 3.67 10.57 3.70
N MET A 10 2.52 10.34 4.34
CA MET A 10 1.46 9.49 3.80
C MET A 10 0.86 10.03 2.50
N PHE A 11 0.67 11.35 2.38
CA PHE A 11 0.18 11.97 1.14
C PHE A 11 1.21 11.81 0.02
N ASP A 12 2.48 12.11 0.27
CA ASP A 12 3.56 11.93 -0.71
C ASP A 12 3.64 10.47 -1.19
N GLN A 13 3.56 9.51 -0.26
CA GLN A 13 3.57 8.09 -0.57
C GLN A 13 2.40 7.69 -1.47
N LYS A 14 1.21 8.25 -1.20
CA LYS A 14 0.01 7.99 -1.97
C LYS A 14 0.11 8.55 -3.38
N ASP A 15 0.65 9.76 -3.54
CA ASP A 15 0.87 10.37 -4.86
C ASP A 15 1.82 9.52 -5.71
N VAL A 16 2.92 9.04 -5.12
CA VAL A 16 3.84 8.10 -5.78
C VAL A 16 3.14 6.79 -6.14
N PHE A 17 2.33 6.23 -5.24
CA PHE A 17 1.56 5.01 -5.52
C PHE A 17 0.58 5.20 -6.69
N ASN A 18 -0.07 6.36 -6.77
CA ASN A 18 -1.04 6.72 -7.81
C ASN A 18 -0.41 7.06 -9.16
N SER A 19 0.87 7.42 -9.17
CA SER A 19 1.61 7.70 -10.41
C SER A 19 1.87 6.46 -11.28
N LYS A 20 1.58 5.26 -10.77
CA LYS A 20 1.78 4.00 -11.50
C LYS A 20 0.85 3.91 -12.71
N LYS A 21 1.45 3.72 -13.89
CA LYS A 21 0.75 3.59 -15.17
C LYS A 21 1.19 2.31 -15.88
N HIS A 22 0.34 1.84 -16.80
CA HIS A 22 0.65 0.73 -17.73
C HIS A 22 1.04 -0.60 -17.06
N LEU A 23 0.34 -1.00 -16.00
CA LEU A 23 0.51 -2.33 -15.43
C LEU A 23 -0.22 -3.38 -16.28
N VAL A 24 0.38 -4.56 -16.39
CA VAL A 24 -0.24 -5.72 -17.03
C VAL A 24 -1.09 -6.46 -16.00
N GLY A 25 -2.31 -6.85 -16.40
CA GLY A 25 -3.19 -7.69 -15.59
C GLY A 25 -2.51 -8.99 -15.15
N ARG A 26 -2.93 -9.52 -13.99
CA ARG A 26 -2.42 -10.79 -13.46
C ARG A 26 -3.46 -11.88 -13.70
N ASP A 27 -3.00 -13.07 -14.01
CA ASP A 27 -3.85 -14.26 -14.12
C ASP A 27 -4.18 -14.79 -12.72
N ILE A 28 -5.03 -14.05 -12.02
CA ILE A 28 -5.48 -14.31 -10.66
C ILE A 28 -6.93 -13.85 -10.56
N ASP A 29 -7.81 -14.69 -10.02
CA ASP A 29 -9.16 -14.33 -9.60
C ASP A 29 -9.06 -13.37 -8.38
N ILE A 30 -9.14 -12.07 -8.64
CA ILE A 30 -8.92 -11.00 -7.66
C ILE A 30 -10.20 -10.76 -6.85
N GLU A 31 -11.36 -10.99 -7.45
CA GLU A 31 -12.69 -10.70 -6.95
C GLU A 31 -12.98 -11.43 -5.65
N LYS A 32 -12.59 -12.71 -5.55
CA LYS A 32 -12.73 -13.49 -4.30
C LYS A 32 -11.94 -12.89 -3.13
N TYR A 33 -10.83 -12.21 -3.42
CA TYR A 33 -10.02 -11.55 -2.40
C TYR A 33 -10.66 -10.22 -2.02
N ILE A 34 -11.09 -9.40 -2.98
CA ILE A 34 -11.80 -8.14 -2.74
C ILE A 34 -13.04 -8.33 -1.87
N ALA A 35 -13.83 -9.39 -2.12
CA ALA A 35 -15.05 -9.67 -1.37
C ALA A 35 -14.81 -10.09 0.09
N SER A 36 -13.57 -10.43 0.45
CA SER A 36 -13.22 -10.88 1.80
C SER A 36 -13.22 -9.72 2.80
N ARG A 37 -13.77 -9.95 4.00
CA ARG A 37 -13.67 -9.05 5.15
C ARG A 37 -12.43 -9.32 6.02
N GLN A 38 -11.60 -10.28 5.64
CA GLN A 38 -10.38 -10.64 6.37
C GLN A 38 -9.18 -9.83 5.87
N VAL A 39 -8.11 -9.81 6.67
CA VAL A 39 -6.82 -9.27 6.23
C VAL A 39 -6.26 -10.15 5.12
N ILE A 40 -5.85 -9.53 4.02
CA ILE A 40 -5.30 -10.22 2.84
C ILE A 40 -3.80 -9.96 2.78
N ILE A 41 -3.01 -11.03 2.69
CA ILE A 41 -1.56 -10.96 2.63
C ILE A 41 -1.09 -11.26 1.20
N ILE A 42 -0.45 -10.28 0.56
CA ILE A 42 0.24 -10.47 -0.72
C ILE A 42 1.72 -10.73 -0.43
N SER A 43 2.14 -12.00 -0.53
CA SER A 43 3.52 -12.43 -0.23
C SER A 43 4.30 -12.78 -1.50
N GLY A 44 5.63 -12.87 -1.40
CA GLY A 44 6.51 -13.26 -2.50
C GLY A 44 7.86 -12.53 -2.49
N ILE A 45 8.76 -12.94 -3.38
CA ILE A 45 10.14 -12.43 -3.47
C ILE A 45 10.24 -10.93 -3.82
N ARG A 46 11.40 -10.32 -3.57
CA ARG A 46 11.66 -8.92 -3.95
C ARG A 46 11.51 -8.75 -5.47
N ARG A 47 10.89 -7.65 -5.91
CA ARG A 47 10.63 -7.29 -7.33
C ARG A 47 9.64 -8.18 -8.12
N CYS A 48 8.90 -9.10 -7.49
CA CYS A 48 7.83 -9.83 -8.20
C CYS A 48 6.58 -8.98 -8.53
N GLY A 49 6.52 -7.72 -8.06
CA GLY A 49 5.43 -6.80 -8.39
C GLY A 49 4.25 -6.79 -7.41
N LYS A 50 4.46 -7.13 -6.14
CA LYS A 50 3.42 -7.09 -5.09
C LYS A 50 2.71 -5.73 -5.00
N SER A 51 3.46 -4.63 -4.91
CA SER A 51 2.89 -3.29 -4.88
C SER A 51 2.23 -2.88 -6.20
N SER A 52 2.54 -3.58 -7.30
CA SER A 52 1.85 -3.41 -8.58
C SER A 52 0.51 -4.18 -8.59
N LEU A 53 0.48 -5.39 -8.02
CA LEU A 53 -0.78 -6.13 -7.80
C LEU A 53 -1.71 -5.35 -6.86
N LEU A 54 -1.17 -4.73 -5.79
CA LEU A 54 -1.96 -3.87 -4.91
C LEU A 54 -2.61 -2.69 -5.66
N PHE A 55 -1.91 -2.11 -6.64
CA PHE A 55 -2.48 -1.06 -7.50
C PHE A 55 -3.56 -1.61 -8.44
N LEU A 56 -3.36 -2.78 -9.04
CA LEU A 56 -4.39 -3.44 -9.85
C LEU A 56 -5.64 -3.75 -9.03
N ILE A 57 -5.50 -4.20 -7.78
CA ILE A 57 -6.63 -4.41 -6.87
C ILE A 57 -7.38 -3.10 -6.63
N LYS A 58 -6.66 -1.99 -6.37
CA LYS A 58 -7.27 -0.65 -6.24
C LYS A 58 -8.09 -0.26 -7.47
N GLN A 59 -7.56 -0.54 -8.67
CA GLN A 59 -8.26 -0.28 -9.93
C GLN A 59 -9.50 -1.16 -10.09
N GLU A 60 -9.40 -2.46 -9.80
CA GLU A 60 -10.51 -3.41 -9.91
C GLU A 60 -11.65 -3.05 -8.93
N MET A 61 -11.29 -2.58 -7.74
CA MET A 61 -12.24 -2.06 -6.76
C MET A 61 -12.84 -0.70 -7.13
N ASN A 62 -12.36 -0.04 -8.20
CA ASN A 62 -12.74 1.30 -8.63
C ASN A 62 -12.68 2.35 -7.51
N LEU A 63 -11.67 2.26 -6.63
CA LEU A 63 -11.56 3.16 -5.49
C LEU A 63 -11.04 4.54 -5.90
N ASP A 64 -11.70 5.58 -5.41
CA ASP A 64 -11.23 6.96 -5.45
C ASP A 64 -10.19 7.24 -4.37
N ASP A 65 -9.49 8.37 -4.50
CA ASP A 65 -8.45 8.78 -3.56
C ASP A 65 -8.97 9.08 -2.14
N SER A 66 -10.27 9.21 -1.92
CA SER A 66 -10.83 9.34 -0.57
C SER A 66 -11.12 7.99 0.11
N GLU A 67 -11.14 6.89 -0.65
CA GLU A 67 -11.71 5.61 -0.19
C GLU A 67 -10.68 4.62 0.33
N TYR A 68 -9.39 4.94 0.23
CA TYR A 68 -8.31 4.11 0.75
C TYR A 68 -7.18 4.90 1.39
N CYS A 69 -6.44 4.22 2.25
CA CYS A 69 -5.16 4.68 2.81
C CYS A 69 -4.03 3.84 2.23
N TYR A 70 -2.94 4.49 1.84
CA TYR A 70 -1.71 3.82 1.45
C TYR A 70 -0.61 4.18 2.45
N PHE A 71 0.18 3.18 2.83
CA PHE A 71 1.32 3.37 3.71
C PHE A 71 2.47 2.49 3.26
N ASN A 72 3.61 3.10 2.95
CA ASN A 72 4.85 2.41 2.65
C ASN A 72 5.74 2.39 3.88
N PHE A 73 5.87 1.23 4.51
CA PHE A 73 6.74 1.03 5.68
C PHE A 73 8.24 1.07 5.33
N ASP A 74 8.62 0.93 4.06
CA ASP A 74 10.02 1.01 3.61
C ASP A 74 10.49 2.46 3.37
N ASP A 75 9.64 3.47 3.60
CA ASP A 75 10.00 4.87 3.44
C ASP A 75 11.01 5.29 4.54
N GLU A 76 12.20 5.72 4.12
CA GLU A 76 13.31 6.08 5.01
C GLU A 76 12.97 7.21 6.01
N ARG A 77 11.95 8.02 5.71
CA ARG A 77 11.47 9.09 6.59
C ARG A 77 10.72 8.54 7.81
N ILE A 78 10.30 7.28 7.76
CA ILE A 78 9.64 6.58 8.87
C ILE A 78 10.71 5.92 9.74
N ILE A 79 11.03 6.59 10.84
CA ILE A 79 12.02 6.11 11.82
C ILE A 79 11.29 5.34 12.92
N ALA A 80 11.78 4.14 13.23
CA ALA A 80 11.26 3.33 14.32
C ALA A 80 11.50 4.01 15.67
N ASP A 81 10.45 4.16 16.47
CA ASP A 81 10.59 4.53 17.87
C ASP A 81 10.91 3.27 18.68
N ILE A 82 12.22 3.03 18.86
CA ILE A 82 12.76 1.88 19.59
C ILE A 82 12.48 1.95 21.10
N SER A 83 12.03 3.08 21.65
CA SER A 83 11.70 3.21 23.07
C SER A 83 10.58 2.27 23.53
N ILE A 84 9.76 1.80 22.60
CA ILE A 84 8.67 0.85 22.86
C ILE A 84 9.24 -0.56 23.11
N LEU A 85 10.41 -0.89 22.57
CA LEU A 85 11.07 -2.20 22.70
C LEU A 85 11.97 -2.29 23.93
N GLU A 86 12.27 -1.17 24.58
CA GLU A 86 13.10 -1.10 25.80
C GLU A 86 12.28 -1.26 27.10
N LYS A 87 11.04 -1.74 27.00
CA LYS A 87 10.17 -2.06 28.15
C LYS A 87 10.29 -3.50 28.60
#